data_AF-A0A0K2B210-F1
#
_entry.id   AF-A0A0K2B210-F1
#
_cell.length_a   1.000
_cell.length_b   1.000
_cell.length_c   1.000
_cell.angle_alpha   90.00
_cell.angle_beta   90.00
_cell.angle_gamma   90.00
#
_symmetry.space_group_name_H-M   'P 1'
#
loop_
_entity.id
_entity.type
_entity.pdbx_description
1 polymer ?
#
loop_
_entity_poly.entity_id
_entity_poly.type
_entity_poly.pdbx_seq_one_letter_code
_entity_poly.pdbx_strand_id
1 'polypeptide(L)'
;MSMAQLVAAGAPELPEGYFYRVHTTSIRSLKVEIREQRRFRSRAVADTWVLDKLEESAEESIVKACARAFKDWQEADAVRASYRAVSEYIGDHDPKGGR
;
A
#
# COMPACT_ATOMS: atom_id res chain seq x y z
N MET A 1 -4.09 10.52 16.03
CA MET A 1 -2.90 9.66 16.15
C MET A 1 -1.90 10.10 15.10
N SER A 2 -0.67 10.41 15.48
CA SER A 2 0.39 10.78 14.54
C SER A 2 1.04 9.53 13.90
N MET A 3 1.81 9.72 12.84
CA MET A 3 2.62 8.65 12.23
C MET A 3 3.54 8.00 13.27
N ALA A 4 4.21 8.80 14.09
CA ALA A 4 5.10 8.31 15.14
C ALA A 4 4.37 7.44 16.19
N GLN A 5 3.12 7.78 16.52
CA GLN A 5 2.31 6.97 17.43
C GLN A 5 1.92 5.62 16.81
N LEU A 6 1.58 5.59 15.51
CA LEU A 6 1.31 4.33 14.81
C LEU A 6 2.54 3.43 14.74
N VAL A 7 3.72 4.01 14.47
CA VAL A 7 4.99 3.27 14.44
C VAL A 7 5.33 2.75 15.84
N ALA A 8 5.16 3.56 16.88
CA ALA A 8 5.35 3.12 18.27
C ALA A 8 4.38 1.98 18.67
N ALA A 9 3.18 1.94 18.09
CA ALA A 9 2.21 0.87 18.26
C ALA A 9 2.50 -0.38 17.39
N GLY A 10 3.55 -0.37 16.56
CA GLY A 10 4.00 -1.51 15.76
C GLY A 10 3.63 -1.47 14.28
N ALA A 11 3.11 -0.35 13.77
CA ALA A 11 2.95 -0.18 12.32
C ALA A 11 4.32 -0.03 11.65
N PRO A 12 4.53 -0.56 10.44
CA PRO A 12 5.78 -0.35 9.71
C PRO A 12 6.05 1.14 9.45
N GLU A 13 7.31 1.54 9.51
CA GLU A 13 7.71 2.88 9.11
C GLU A 13 7.66 3.02 7.58
N LEU A 14 7.18 4.18 7.11
CA LEU A 14 7.10 4.49 5.69
C LEU A 14 8.26 5.40 5.27
N PRO A 15 8.73 5.32 4.02
CA PRO A 15 9.75 6.25 3.51
C PRO A 15 9.31 7.71 3.59
N GLU A 16 10.28 8.62 3.55
CA GLU A 16 10.02 10.05 3.51
C GLU A 16 9.08 10.40 2.35
N GLY A 17 8.12 11.31 2.62
CA GLY A 17 7.09 11.68 1.65
C GLY A 17 5.89 10.74 1.61
N TYR A 18 5.83 9.70 2.45
CA TYR A 18 4.67 8.81 2.57
C TYR A 18 4.06 8.85 3.96
N PHE A 19 2.75 8.57 4.05
CA PHE A 19 2.04 8.50 5.33
C PHE A 19 0.82 7.58 5.27
N TYR A 20 0.41 7.05 6.43
CA TYR A 20 -0.85 6.33 6.57
C TYR A 20 -2.04 7.29 6.70
N ARG A 21 -3.14 6.97 6.04
CA ARG A 21 -4.44 7.60 6.25
C ARG A 21 -5.46 6.55 6.65
N VAL A 22 -5.95 6.63 7.89
CA VAL A 22 -7.10 5.88 8.35
C VAL A 22 -8.35 6.72 8.10
N HIS A 23 -9.34 6.18 7.42
CA HIS A 23 -10.61 6.88 7.18
C HIS A 23 -11.79 5.92 7.16
N THR A 24 -12.98 6.46 7.43
CA THR A 24 -14.23 5.73 7.26
C THR A 24 -14.70 5.86 5.81
N THR A 25 -15.12 4.76 5.19
CA THR A 25 -15.68 4.76 3.83
C THR A 25 -17.20 4.71 3.81
N SER A 26 -17.81 4.12 4.85
CA SER A 26 -19.25 3.91 5.00
C SER A 26 -19.59 3.71 6.48
N ILE A 27 -20.88 3.53 6.82
CA ILE A 27 -21.44 3.59 8.19
C ILE A 27 -20.67 2.74 9.23
N ARG A 28 -19.94 1.67 8.84
CA ARG A 28 -19.18 0.81 9.78
C ARG A 28 -17.85 0.25 9.25
N SER A 29 -17.25 0.84 8.22
CA SER A 29 -16.02 0.28 7.63
C SER A 29 -14.88 1.28 7.67
N LEU A 30 -13.77 0.86 8.28
CA LEU A 30 -12.52 1.61 8.31
C LEU A 30 -11.56 1.09 7.24
N LYS A 31 -10.88 2.00 6.57
CA LYS A 31 -9.88 1.72 5.55
C LYS A 31 -8.57 2.42 5.90
N VAL A 32 -7.46 1.71 5.70
CA VAL A 32 -6.10 2.24 5.80
C VAL A 32 -5.58 2.42 4.39
N GLU A 33 -5.04 3.60 4.10
CA GLU A 33 -4.34 3.89 2.86
C GLU A 33 -2.88 4.27 3.16
N ILE A 34 -1.96 3.85 2.31
CA ILE A 34 -0.64 4.46 2.19
C ILE A 34 -0.74 5.54 1.12
N ARG A 35 -0.36 6.76 1.47
CA ARG A 35 -0.43 7.92 0.58
C ARG A 35 0.93 8.54 0.36
N GLU A 36 1.22 8.87 -0.89
CA GLU A 36 2.34 9.70 -1.31
C GLU A 36 1.94 11.17 -1.17
N GLN A 37 2.70 11.93 -0.39
CA GLN A 37 2.61 13.37 -0.28
C GLN A 37 3.25 14.03 -1.49
N ARG A 38 2.48 14.83 -2.22
CA ARG A 38 2.97 15.73 -3.27
C ARG A 38 2.81 17.17 -2.80
N ARG A 39 3.43 18.11 -3.52
CA ARG A 39 3.51 19.54 -3.15
C ARG A 39 2.18 20.17 -2.67
N PHE A 40 1.04 19.79 -3.25
CA PHE A 40 -0.28 20.32 -2.88
C PHE A 40 -1.40 19.28 -2.75
N ARG A 41 -1.08 17.99 -2.90
CA ARG A 41 -2.07 16.91 -2.90
C ARG A 41 -1.42 15.62 -2.44
N SER A 42 -2.23 14.66 -2.01
CA SER A 42 -1.75 13.31 -1.75
C SER A 42 -2.41 12.32 -2.69
N ARG A 43 -1.70 11.24 -3.02
CA ARG A 43 -2.20 10.14 -3.86
C ARG A 43 -2.14 8.83 -3.07
N ALA A 44 -3.22 8.06 -3.05
CA ALA A 44 -3.18 6.69 -2.52
C ALA A 44 -2.34 5.80 -3.45
N VAL A 45 -1.39 5.05 -2.86
CA VAL A 45 -0.52 4.12 -3.59
C VAL A 45 -0.79 2.66 -3.22
N ALA A 46 -1.34 2.42 -2.03
CA ALA A 46 -1.86 1.14 -1.57
C ALA A 46 -2.96 1.38 -0.54
N ASP A 47 -3.86 0.41 -0.37
CA ASP A 47 -4.89 0.46 0.65
C ASP A 47 -5.36 -0.93 1.07
N THR A 48 -5.96 -1.02 2.26
CA THR A 48 -6.61 -2.23 2.76
C THR A 48 -7.73 -1.87 3.74
N TRP A 49 -8.68 -2.78 3.89
CA TRP A 49 -9.68 -2.71 4.94
C TRP A 49 -9.10 -3.04 6.31
N VAL A 50 -9.57 -2.32 7.32
CA VAL A 50 -9.42 -2.72 8.73
C VAL A 50 -10.44 -3.81 8.99
N LEU A 51 -9.96 -4.95 9.48
CA LEU A 51 -10.80 -6.08 9.84
C LEU A 51 -11.06 -5.98 11.33
N ASP A 52 -12.31 -5.74 11.70
CA ASP A 52 -12.72 -5.72 13.09
C ASP A 52 -12.88 -7.17 13.58
N LYS A 53 -12.12 -7.55 14.59
CA LYS A 53 -12.17 -8.88 15.20
C LYS A 53 -12.53 -8.70 16.68
N LEU A 54 -13.52 -9.48 17.13
CA LEU A 54 -14.11 -9.35 18.46
C LEU A 54 -13.10 -9.48 19.63
N GLU A 55 -11.98 -10.18 19.39
CA GLU A 55 -10.94 -10.46 20.39
C GLU A 55 -9.76 -9.47 20.32
N GLU A 56 -9.77 -8.51 19.39
CA GLU A 56 -8.66 -7.58 19.15
C GLU A 56 -9.09 -6.15 19.47
N SER A 57 -8.16 -5.34 19.99
CA SER A 57 -8.43 -3.91 20.16
C SER A 57 -8.54 -3.20 18.80
N ALA A 58 -9.27 -2.07 18.77
CA ALA A 58 -9.37 -1.25 17.55
C ALA A 58 -7.98 -0.74 17.08
N GLU A 59 -7.10 -0.41 18.02
CA GLU A 59 -5.73 0.02 17.72
C GLU A 59 -4.92 -1.11 17.06
N GLU A 60 -4.98 -2.32 17.63
CA GLU A 60 -4.31 -3.50 17.08
C GLU A 60 -4.82 -3.84 15.67
N SER A 61 -6.13 -3.72 15.45
CA SER A 61 -6.76 -3.93 14.14
C SER A 61 -6.24 -2.92 13.09
N ILE A 62 -6.04 -1.66 13.48
CA ILE A 62 -5.46 -0.62 12.62
C ILE A 62 -3.99 -0.92 12.33
N VAL A 63 -3.19 -1.26 13.33
CA VAL A 63 -1.77 -1.59 13.15
C VAL A 63 -1.59 -2.78 12.20
N LYS A 64 -2.38 -3.85 12.38
CA LYS A 64 -2.40 -5.00 11.46
C LYS A 64 -2.80 -4.60 10.05
N ALA A 65 -3.76 -3.68 9.90
CA ALA A 65 -4.12 -3.15 8.58
C ALA A 65 -2.99 -2.31 7.96
N CYS A 66 -2.27 -1.49 8.73
CA CYS A 66 -1.08 -0.78 8.25
C CYS A 66 0.00 -1.75 7.75
N ALA A 67 0.23 -2.85 8.49
CA ALA A 67 1.19 -3.88 8.10
C ALA A 67 0.80 -4.60 6.81
N ARG A 68 -0.50 -4.94 6.64
CA ARG A 68 -1.02 -5.52 5.39
C ARG A 68 -0.85 -4.57 4.22
N ALA A 69 -1.28 -3.30 4.36
CA ALA A 69 -1.14 -2.30 3.30
C ALA A 69 0.33 -2.11 2.89
N PHE A 70 1.26 -2.14 3.84
CA PHE A 70 2.68 -2.02 3.57
C PHE A 70 3.23 -3.22 2.80
N LYS A 71 2.86 -4.44 3.22
CA LYS A 71 3.21 -5.67 2.52
C LYS A 71 2.68 -5.66 1.08
N ASP A 72 1.41 -5.34 0.89
CA ASP A 72 0.78 -5.27 -0.43
C ASP A 72 1.46 -4.22 -1.32
N TRP A 73 1.88 -3.09 -0.74
CA TRP A 73 2.65 -2.07 -1.44
C TRP A 73 4.01 -2.58 -1.92
N GLN A 74 4.76 -3.26 -1.03
CA GLN A 74 6.05 -3.86 -1.39
C GLN A 74 5.92 -4.92 -2.47
N GLU A 75 4.93 -5.80 -2.36
CA GLU A 75 4.65 -6.82 -3.37
C GLU A 75 4.27 -6.20 -4.71
N ALA A 76 3.43 -5.16 -4.71
CA ALA A 76 3.06 -4.44 -5.92
C ALA A 76 4.27 -3.76 -6.58
N ASP A 77 5.23 -3.26 -5.80
CA ASP A 77 6.45 -2.66 -6.33
C ASP A 77 7.38 -3.72 -6.94
N ALA A 78 7.54 -4.87 -6.28
CA ALA A 78 8.29 -6.01 -6.81
C ALA A 78 7.67 -6.54 -8.12
N VAL A 79 6.34 -6.62 -8.20
CA VAL A 79 5.62 -7.00 -9.42
C VAL A 79 5.81 -5.96 -10.53
N ARG A 80 5.79 -4.66 -10.22
CA ARG A 80 6.07 -3.63 -11.23
C ARG A 80 7.52 -3.70 -11.72
N ALA A 81 8.47 -3.96 -10.84
CA ALA A 81 9.87 -4.14 -11.20
C ALA A 81 10.06 -5.35 -12.12
N SER A 82 9.41 -6.49 -11.81
CA SER A 82 9.45 -7.67 -12.67
C SER A 82 8.80 -7.38 -14.04
N TYR A 83 7.60 -6.78 -14.07
CA TYR A 83 6.94 -6.39 -15.32
C TYR A 83 7.79 -5.48 -16.21
N ARG A 84 8.52 -4.51 -15.62
CA ARG A 84 9.46 -3.67 -16.38
C ARG A 84 10.60 -4.49 -16.98
N ALA A 85 11.16 -5.42 -16.22
CA ALA A 85 12.20 -6.32 -16.73
C ALA A 85 11.70 -7.23 -17.86
N VAL A 86 10.42 -7.64 -17.83
CA VAL A 86 9.85 -8.46 -18.93
C VAL A 86 9.27 -7.61 -20.07
N SER A 87 9.18 -6.29 -19.91
CA SER A 87 8.57 -5.42 -20.92
C SER A 87 9.32 -5.40 -22.25
N GLU A 88 10.62 -5.69 -22.22
CA GLU A 88 11.46 -5.85 -23.41
C GLU A 88 11.06 -7.07 -24.26
N TYR A 89 10.31 -8.01 -23.68
CA TYR A 89 9.76 -9.18 -24.37
C TYR A 89 8.32 -8.95 -24.86
N ILE A 90 7.76 -7.76 -24.73
CA ILE A 90 6.41 -7.44 -25.23
C ILE A 90 6.51 -7.04 -26.71
N GLY A 91 5.96 -7.86 -27.60
CA GLY A 91 5.93 -7.61 -29.04
C GLY A 91 5.79 -8.91 -29.83
N ASP A 92 5.67 -8.81 -31.15
CA ASP A 92 5.70 -9.97 -32.04
C ASP A 92 7.15 -10.43 -32.23
N HIS A 93 7.46 -11.64 -31.75
CA HIS A 93 8.78 -12.26 -31.92
C HIS A 93 8.77 -13.14 -33.17
N ASP A 94 8.85 -12.52 -34.36
CA ASP A 94 8.96 -13.25 -35.63
C ASP A 94 10.33 -13.95 -35.73
N PRO A 95 10.41 -15.29 -35.78
CA PRO A 95 11.68 -16.02 -35.86
C PRO A 95 12.47 -15.76 -37.16
N LYS A 96 11.86 -15.11 -38.16
CA LYS A 96 12.54 -14.72 -39.41
C LYS A 96 13.04 -13.27 -39.41
N GLY A 97 12.79 -12.50 -38.35
CA GLY A 97 13.06 -11.07 -38.31
C GLY A 97 12.16 -10.32 -39.30
N GLY A 98 10.93 -10.03 -38.91
CA GLY A 98 9.98 -9.30 -39.75
C GLY A 98 10.46 -7.87 -40.03
N ARG A 99 10.60 -7.56 -41.33
CA ARG A 99 10.95 -6.29 -42.03
C ARG A 99 11.03 -4.98 -41.25
#